data_AF-A0A927SNN5-F1
#
_entry.id   AF-A0A927SNN5-F1
#
_cell.length_a   1.000
_cell.length_b   1.000
_cell.length_c   1.000
_cell.angle_alpha   90.00
_cell.angle_beta   90.00
_cell.angle_gamma   90.00
#
_symmetry.space_group_name_H-M   'P 1'
#
loop_
_entity.id
_entity.type
_entity.pdbx_description
1 polymer ?
#
loop_
_entity_poly.entity_id
_entity_poly.type
_entity_poly.pdbx_seq_one_letter_code
_entity_poly.pdbx_strand_id
1 'polypeptide(L)'
;MFCSNCGYELKETEKICPICQTNNDVVVESVVNDKYEEYKETEKINEKYGFNKFLIFSILEFFCCAQIFGLAAIIFLFFKLKPAIADRNFEEADKWKRVIKIILIVGLTLGIFTVVLQIALEMLPMLVELSETLI
;
A
#
# COMPACT_ATOMS: atom_id res chain seq x y z
N MET A 1 -21.03 -29.76 8.16
CA MET A 1 -20.02 -28.81 8.72
C MET A 1 -19.15 -29.55 9.73
N PHE A 2 -17.93 -29.13 10.04
CA PHE A 2 -17.08 -29.84 11.02
C PHE A 2 -17.03 -29.08 12.36
N CYS A 3 -16.97 -29.81 13.47
CA CYS A 3 -16.79 -29.20 14.78
C CYS A 3 -15.40 -28.57 14.90
N SER A 4 -15.34 -27.30 15.31
CA SER A 4 -14.10 -26.53 15.44
C SER A 4 -13.16 -27.03 16.53
N ASN A 5 -13.65 -27.86 17.47
CA ASN A 5 -12.86 -28.37 18.60
C ASN A 5 -12.35 -29.81 18.38
N CYS A 6 -13.15 -30.70 17.81
CA CYS A 6 -12.79 -32.12 17.66
C CYS A 6 -12.79 -32.65 16.22
N GLY A 7 -13.14 -31.82 15.22
CA GLY A 7 -13.15 -32.21 13.81
C GLY A 7 -14.26 -33.19 13.40
N TYR A 8 -15.20 -33.50 14.30
CA TYR A 8 -16.34 -34.37 14.00
C TYR A 8 -17.30 -33.73 12.97
N GLU A 9 -17.82 -34.52 12.04
CA GLU A 9 -18.78 -34.07 11.04
C GLU A 9 -20.19 -33.89 11.65
N LEU A 10 -20.68 -32.65 11.64
CA LEU A 10 -21.97 -32.24 12.15
C LEU A 10 -22.99 -32.13 11.02
N LYS A 11 -24.21 -32.58 11.31
CA LYS A 11 -25.37 -32.30 10.46
C LYS A 11 -25.70 -30.80 10.51
N GLU A 12 -26.21 -30.25 9.41
CA GLU A 12 -26.49 -28.80 9.27
C GLU A 12 -27.41 -28.22 10.37
N THR A 13 -28.18 -29.05 11.08
CA THR A 13 -29.09 -28.65 12.14
C THR A 13 -28.49 -28.73 13.56
N GLU A 14 -27.29 -29.29 13.72
CA GLU A 14 -26.70 -29.58 15.03
C GLU A 14 -25.70 -28.49 15.44
N LYS A 15 -26.15 -27.59 16.32
CA LYS A 15 -25.36 -26.45 16.85
C LYS A 15 -24.32 -26.89 17.89
N ILE A 16 -24.62 -27.96 18.62
CA ILE A 16 -23.78 -28.53 19.69
C ILE A 16 -23.18 -29.84 19.19
N CYS A 17 -21.86 -29.96 19.26
CA CYS A 17 -21.20 -31.20 18.87
C CYS A 17 -21.55 -32.35 19.83
N PRO A 18 -22.05 -33.50 19.34
CA PRO A 18 -22.44 -34.61 20.20
C PRO A 18 -21.25 -35.30 20.89
N ILE A 19 -20.03 -35.16 20.36
CA ILE A 19 -18.82 -35.78 20.93
C ILE A 19 -18.17 -34.91 22.01
N CYS A 20 -17.94 -33.62 21.70
CA CYS A 20 -17.20 -32.73 22.59
C CYS A 20 -18.06 -31.64 23.25
N GLN A 21 -19.38 -31.67 23.01
CA GLN A 21 -20.38 -30.72 23.55
C GLN A 21 -20.07 -29.24 23.27
N THR A 22 -19.17 -28.96 22.34
CA THR A 22 -18.80 -27.60 21.98
C THR A 22 -19.92 -26.98 21.14
N ASN A 23 -20.34 -25.77 21.53
CA ASN A 23 -21.29 -24.96 20.76
C ASN A 23 -20.53 -24.27 19.61
N ASN A 24 -20.73 -24.73 18.39
CA ASN A 24 -19.98 -24.21 17.24
C ASN A 24 -20.49 -22.83 16.80
N ASP A 25 -21.73 -22.44 17.10
CA ASP A 25 -22.23 -21.09 16.79
C ASP A 25 -21.41 -20.02 17.54
N VAL A 26 -21.14 -20.26 18.83
CA VAL A 26 -20.35 -19.35 19.69
C VAL A 26 -18.87 -19.30 19.28
N VAL A 27 -18.31 -20.45 18.86
CA VAL A 27 -16.92 -20.51 18.39
C VAL A 27 -16.77 -19.80 17.04
N VAL A 28 -17.73 -19.95 16.13
CA VAL A 28 -17.70 -19.24 14.84
C VAL A 28 -17.85 -17.74 15.05
N GLU A 29 -18.77 -17.29 15.91
CA GLU A 29 -18.98 -15.87 16.18
C GLU A 29 -17.75 -15.21 16.84
N SER A 30 -17.10 -15.89 17.80
CA SER A 30 -15.87 -15.38 18.42
C SER A 30 -14.71 -15.29 17.41
N VAL A 31 -14.50 -16.31 16.56
CA VAL A 31 -13.47 -16.27 15.52
C VAL A 31 -13.74 -15.17 14.48
N VAL A 32 -15.01 -14.92 14.14
CA VAL A 32 -15.38 -13.83 13.23
C VAL A 32 -15.13 -12.46 13.87
N ASN A 33 -15.47 -12.28 15.14
CA ASN A 33 -15.21 -11.04 15.87
C ASN A 33 -13.72 -10.76 16.05
N ASP A 34 -12.92 -11.78 16.39
CA ASP A 34 -11.47 -11.64 16.54
C ASP A 34 -10.81 -11.19 15.23
N LYS A 35 -11.22 -11.78 14.09
CA LYS A 35 -10.74 -11.37 12.77
C LYS A 35 -11.19 -9.95 12.39
N TYR A 36 -12.39 -9.55 12.80
CA TYR A 36 -12.91 -8.21 12.51
C TYR A 36 -12.16 -7.14 13.31
N GLU A 37 -11.90 -7.39 14.59
CA GLU A 37 -11.06 -6.53 15.45
C GLU A 37 -9.64 -6.40 14.88
N GLU A 38 -9.03 -7.50 14.44
CA GLU A 38 -7.71 -7.50 13.79
C GLU A 38 -7.68 -6.65 12.50
N TYR A 39 -8.73 -6.75 11.67
CA TYR A 39 -8.86 -5.93 10.46
C TYR A 39 -8.98 -4.45 10.77
N LYS A 40 -9.82 -4.10 11.75
CA LYS A 40 -10.06 -2.72 12.18
C LYS A 40 -8.81 -2.09 12.79
N GLU A 41 -8.03 -2.87 13.54
CA GLU A 41 -6.74 -2.45 14.07
C GLU A 41 -5.73 -2.18 12.93
N THR A 42 -5.66 -3.08 11.94
CA THR A 42 -4.79 -2.94 10.77
C THR A 42 -5.15 -1.71 9.93
N GLU A 43 -6.44 -1.42 9.76
CA GLU A 43 -6.93 -0.22 9.06
C GLU A 43 -6.51 1.07 9.77
N LYS A 44 -6.66 1.11 11.10
CA LYS A 44 -6.24 2.25 11.92
C LYS A 44 -4.73 2.47 11.86
N ILE A 45 -3.95 1.40 11.79
CA ILE A 45 -2.50 1.47 11.58
C ILE A 45 -2.21 2.00 10.16
N ASN A 46 -2.86 1.49 9.12
CA ASN A 46 -2.67 1.99 7.75
C ASN A 46 -2.97 3.49 7.63
N GLU A 47 -3.98 4.00 8.34
CA GLU A 47 -4.28 5.43 8.43
C GLU A 47 -3.15 6.20 9.12
N LYS A 48 -2.66 5.73 10.27
CA LYS A 48 -1.52 6.32 11.01
C LYS A 48 -0.24 6.39 10.17
N TYR A 49 0.00 5.38 9.34
CA TYR A 49 1.14 5.32 8.45
C TYR A 49 0.89 6.04 7.11
N GLY A 50 -0.32 6.56 6.89
CA GLY A 50 -0.67 7.33 5.69
C GLY A 50 -0.62 6.51 4.41
N PHE A 51 -0.83 5.19 4.50
CA PHE A 51 -0.67 4.24 3.39
C PHE A 51 -1.42 4.71 2.14
N ASN A 52 -2.71 5.05 2.30
CA ASN A 52 -3.56 5.52 1.20
C ASN A 52 -3.02 6.81 0.56
N LYS A 53 -2.52 7.75 1.38
CA LYS A 53 -1.95 9.01 0.87
C LYS A 53 -0.71 8.75 0.04
N PHE A 54 0.22 7.95 0.56
CA PHE A 54 1.45 7.60 -0.17
C PHE A 54 1.17 6.83 -1.46
N LEU A 55 0.17 5.95 -1.45
CA LEU A 55 -0.24 5.21 -2.65
C LEU A 55 -0.75 6.17 -3.73
N ILE A 56 -1.62 7.11 -3.39
CA ILE A 56 -2.13 8.12 -4.33
C ILE A 56 -0.99 8.97 -4.90
N PHE A 57 -0.09 9.46 -4.05
CA PHE A 57 1.07 10.23 -4.50
C PHE A 57 1.97 9.43 -5.43
N SER A 58 2.23 8.17 -5.12
CA SER A 58 3.09 7.30 -5.95
C SER A 58 2.49 7.06 -7.34
N ILE A 59 1.17 6.87 -7.43
CA ILE A 59 0.46 6.72 -8.71
C ILE A 59 0.55 8.03 -9.51
N LEU A 60 0.28 9.17 -8.85
CA LEU A 60 0.34 10.46 -9.51
C LEU A 60 1.74 10.73 -10.08
N GLU A 61 2.77 10.42 -9.31
CA GLU A 61 4.16 10.60 -9.69
C GLU A 61 4.60 9.66 -10.83
N PHE A 62 4.08 8.42 -10.81
CA PHE A 62 4.26 7.46 -11.89
C PHE A 62 3.73 7.97 -13.24
N PHE A 63 2.57 8.64 -13.23
CA PHE A 63 1.98 9.21 -14.45
C PHE A 63 2.60 10.54 -14.88
N CYS A 64 3.11 11.36 -13.95
CA CYS A 64 3.44 12.75 -14.24
C CYS A 64 4.86 12.95 -14.77
N CYS A 65 5.90 12.43 -14.11
CA CYS A 65 7.28 12.76 -14.47
C CYS A 65 8.35 11.70 -14.09
N ALA A 66 8.03 10.73 -13.23
CA ALA A 66 9.04 9.87 -12.63
C ALA A 66 8.56 8.41 -12.51
N GLN A 67 8.36 7.76 -13.67
CA GLN A 67 7.86 6.37 -13.76
C GLN A 67 8.68 5.38 -12.90
N ILE A 68 10.00 5.48 -12.90
CA ILE A 68 10.87 4.55 -12.18
C ILE A 68 10.73 4.73 -10.66
N PHE A 69 10.66 5.98 -10.19
CA PHE A 69 10.56 6.29 -8.75
C PHE A 69 9.14 6.02 -8.20
N GLY A 70 8.10 6.36 -8.97
CA GLY A 70 6.71 6.03 -8.62
C GLY A 70 6.50 4.51 -8.51
N LEU A 71 7.06 3.73 -9.43
CA LEU A 71 6.99 2.26 -9.36
C LEU A 71 7.74 1.71 -8.14
N ALA A 72 8.94 2.22 -7.87
CA ALA A 72 9.72 1.82 -6.70
C ALA A 72 8.94 2.09 -5.39
N ALA A 73 8.35 3.28 -5.24
CA ALA A 73 7.55 3.64 -4.08
C ALA A 73 6.35 2.69 -3.87
N ILE A 74 5.64 2.32 -4.95
CA ILE A 74 4.52 1.36 -4.89
C ILE A 74 5.02 -0.03 -4.46
N ILE A 75 6.13 -0.51 -5.02
CA ILE A 75 6.71 -1.82 -4.68
C ILE A 75 7.09 -1.86 -3.21
N PHE A 76 7.82 -0.86 -2.70
CA PHE A 76 8.20 -0.84 -1.28
C PHE A 76 6.98 -0.75 -0.35
N LEU A 77 5.95 -0.02 -0.75
CA LEU A 77 4.72 0.11 0.01
C LEU A 77 3.94 -1.23 0.08
N PHE A 78 3.84 -1.98 -1.02
CA PHE A 78 3.16 -3.28 -1.04
C PHE A 78 3.97 -4.43 -0.44
N PHE A 79 5.27 -4.51 -0.71
CA PHE A 79 6.10 -5.67 -0.35
C PHE A 79 6.85 -5.51 0.97
N LYS A 80 7.01 -4.30 1.49
CA LYS A 80 7.72 -4.07 2.76
C LYS A 80 6.82 -3.47 3.82
N LEU A 81 6.10 -2.40 3.49
CA LEU A 81 5.29 -1.71 4.48
C LEU A 81 4.03 -2.52 4.87
N LYS A 82 3.29 -3.04 3.89
CA LYS A 82 2.08 -3.84 4.14
C LYS A 82 2.35 -5.11 4.98
N PRO A 83 3.36 -5.96 4.68
CA PRO A 83 3.67 -7.10 5.54
C PRO A 83 4.25 -6.68 6.90
N ALA A 84 5.08 -5.64 6.99
CA ALA A 84 5.59 -5.17 8.30
C ALA A 84 4.46 -4.68 9.23
N ILE A 85 3.41 -4.09 8.68
CA ILE A 85 2.20 -3.70 9.43
C ILE A 85 1.41 -4.94 9.85
N ALA A 86 1.25 -5.93 8.96
CA ALA A 86 0.55 -7.17 9.27
C ALA A 86 1.27 -7.99 10.35
N ASP A 87 2.60 -8.03 10.33
CA ASP A 87 3.45 -8.70 11.31
C ASP A 87 3.59 -7.93 12.64
N ARG A 88 2.87 -6.79 12.79
CA ARG A 88 2.95 -5.85 13.92
C ARG A 88 4.38 -5.39 14.27
N ASN A 89 5.30 -5.44 13.31
CA ASN A 89 6.67 -4.98 13.49
C ASN A 89 6.77 -3.47 13.22
N PHE A 90 6.36 -2.68 14.21
CA PHE A 90 6.30 -1.22 14.10
C PHE A 90 7.67 -0.56 13.88
N GLU A 91 8.76 -1.18 14.36
CA GLU A 91 10.12 -0.64 14.17
C GLU A 91 10.52 -0.67 12.69
N GLU A 92 10.20 -1.78 12.01
CA GLU A 92 10.47 -1.93 10.59
C GLU A 92 9.51 -1.08 9.75
N ALA A 93 8.23 -0.99 10.13
CA ALA A 93 7.25 -0.14 9.47
C ALA A 93 7.66 1.35 9.47
N ASP A 94 8.23 1.87 10.57
CA ASP A 94 8.71 3.25 10.67
C ASP A 94 9.98 3.51 9.82
N LYS A 95 10.85 2.51 9.67
CA LYS A 95 12.00 2.58 8.76
C LYS A 95 11.52 2.68 7.32
N TRP A 96 10.65 1.77 6.87
CA TRP A 96 10.14 1.76 5.50
C TRP A 96 9.30 3.00 5.18
N LYS A 97 8.52 3.51 6.14
CA LYS A 97 7.79 4.79 5.97
C LYS A 97 8.73 5.94 5.62
N ARG A 98 9.88 6.05 6.30
CA ARG A 98 10.88 7.08 6.00
C ARG A 98 11.50 6.90 4.62
N VAL A 99 11.83 5.66 4.25
CA VAL A 99 12.39 5.33 2.94
C VAL A 99 11.41 5.72 1.82
N ILE A 100 10.14 5.32 1.92
CA ILE A 100 9.10 5.66 0.93
C ILE A 100 8.96 7.18 0.81
N LYS A 101 8.92 7.90 1.94
CA LYS A 101 8.83 9.36 1.94
C LYS A 101 10.01 10.01 1.22
N ILE A 102 11.23 9.50 1.41
CA ILE A 102 12.42 10.00 0.72
C ILE A 102 12.33 9.73 -0.78
N ILE A 103 11.95 8.52 -1.19
CA ILE A 103 11.81 8.14 -2.61
C ILE A 103 10.84 9.09 -3.32
N LEU A 104 9.68 9.38 -2.72
CA LEU A 104 8.68 10.29 -3.28
C LEU A 104 9.20 11.74 -3.40
N ILE A 105 9.92 12.23 -2.39
CA ILE A 105 10.49 13.60 -2.45
C ILE A 105 11.56 13.68 -3.53
N VAL A 106 12.45 12.69 -3.60
CA VAL A 106 13.54 12.65 -4.59
C VAL A 106 12.97 12.53 -6.00
N GLY A 107 12.01 11.65 -6.22
CA GLY A 107 11.36 11.51 -7.53
C GLY A 107 10.62 12.78 -7.96
N LEU A 108 9.93 13.47 -7.04
CA LEU A 108 9.31 14.76 -7.34
C LEU A 108 10.34 15.82 -7.77
N THR A 109 11.45 15.93 -7.02
CA THR A 109 12.51 16.90 -7.35
C THR A 109 13.17 16.63 -8.70
N LEU A 110 13.45 15.35 -9.00
CA LEU A 110 14.03 14.95 -10.29
C LEU A 110 13.02 15.12 -11.42
N GLY A 111 11.75 14.80 -11.19
CA GLY A 111 10.68 14.96 -12.17
C GLY A 111 10.43 16.42 -12.55
N ILE A 112 10.43 17.34 -11.59
CA ILE A 112 10.34 18.77 -11.89
C ILE A 112 11.57 19.23 -12.69
N PHE A 113 12.75 18.77 -12.30
CA PHE A 113 14.00 19.13 -12.98
C PHE A 113 14.03 18.68 -14.44
N THR A 114 13.56 17.46 -14.74
CA THR A 114 13.49 16.95 -16.13
C THR A 114 12.49 17.74 -16.97
N VAL A 115 11.32 18.10 -16.42
CA VAL A 115 10.33 18.93 -17.12
C VAL A 115 10.88 20.31 -17.44
N VAL A 116 11.55 20.97 -16.47
CA VAL A 116 12.19 22.28 -16.70
C VAL A 116 13.26 22.19 -17.78
N LEU A 117 14.08 21.13 -17.77
CA LEU A 117 15.08 20.89 -18.81
C LEU A 117 14.45 20.66 -20.19
N GLN A 118 13.34 19.92 -20.28
CA GLN A 118 12.62 19.70 -21.55
C GLN A 118 12.12 21.02 -22.12
N ILE A 119 11.45 21.86 -21.32
CA ILE A 119 10.97 23.16 -21.75
C ILE A 119 12.15 24.05 -22.21
N ALA A 120 13.26 24.04 -21.48
CA ALA A 120 14.45 24.80 -21.84
C ALA A 120 15.07 24.33 -23.18
N LEU A 121 15.11 23.02 -23.43
CA LEU A 121 15.62 22.44 -24.66
C LEU A 121 14.69 22.68 -25.87
N GLU A 122 13.37 22.68 -25.67
CA GLU A 122 12.39 22.98 -26.72
C GLU A 122 12.38 24.47 -27.10
N MET A 123 12.70 25.37 -26.18
CA MET A 123 12.83 26.81 -26.45
C MET A 123 14.11 27.17 -27.22
N LEU A 124 15.12 26.29 -27.20
CA LEU A 124 16.41 26.51 -27.86
C LEU A 124 16.33 26.56 -29.41
N PRO A 125 15.71 25.60 -30.11
CA PRO A 125 15.63 25.61 -31.58
C PRO A 125 14.83 26.79 -32.12
N MET A 126 13.79 27.26 -31.42
CA MET A 126 12.98 28.40 -31.84
C MET A 126 13.78 29.72 -31.88
N LEU A 127 14.77 29.89 -30.98
CA LEU A 127 15.68 31.04 -31.00
C LEU A 127 16.73 30.96 -32.13
N VAL A 128 17.16 29.74 -32.48
CA VAL A 128 18.13 29.52 -33.57
C VAL A 128 17.49 29.82 -34.93
N GLU A 129 16.28 29.33 -35.19
CA GLU A 129 15.55 29.61 -36.45
C GLU A 129 15.25 31.11 -36.64
N LEU A 130 14.97 31.84 -35.56
CA LEU A 130 14.78 33.29 -35.60
C LEU A 130 16.08 34.06 -35.91
N SER A 131 17.24 33.50 -35.54
CA SER A 131 18.55 34.10 -35.86
C SER A 131 18.95 33.88 -37.32
N GLU A 132 18.59 32.73 -37.90
CA GLU A 132 18.88 32.42 -39.31
C GLU A 132 17.92 33.15 -40.28
N THR A 133 16.71 33.48 -39.85
CA THR A 133 15.75 34.26 -40.68
C THR A 133 15.97 35.77 -40.62
N LEU A 134 16.82 36.26 -39.70
CA LEU A 134 17.15 37.68 -39.55
C LEU A 134 18.46 38.09 -40.25
N ILE A 135 19.21 37.13 -40.82
CA ILE A 135 20.44 37.34 -41.61
C ILE A 135 20.09 37.22 -43.11
#